data_AF-A0A8J3A4K9-F1
#
_entry.id   AF-A0A8J3A4K9-F1
#
_cell.length_a   1.000
_cell.length_b   1.000
_cell.length_c   1.000
_cell.angle_alpha   90.00
_cell.angle_beta   90.00
_cell.angle_gamma   90.00
#
_symmetry.space_group_name_H-M   'P 1'
#
loop_
_entity.id
_entity.type
_entity.pdbx_description
1 polymer ?
#
loop_
_entity_poly.entity_id
_entity_poly.type
_entity_poly.pdbx_seq_one_letter_code
_entity_poly.pdbx_strand_id
1 'polypeptide(L)'
;MKLTETQAEAAKQTLGADPIPEDHPVAVQLSQTFGEHSFYLDNNGLLVFEPTKEDPAKAGLFLIAAWTDEDKKELGGIQPQPTNIVLDLENPQAPEAPQPNGAA
;
A
#
# COMPACT_ATOMS: atom_id res chain seq x y z
N MET A 1 -3.82 5.70 -7.06
CA MET A 1 -4.88 4.78 -7.51
C MET A 1 -5.53 4.08 -6.33
N LYS A 2 -6.80 3.67 -6.46
CA LYS A 2 -7.45 2.76 -5.51
C LYS A 2 -7.22 1.32 -5.96
N LEU A 3 -6.78 0.48 -5.05
CA LEU A 3 -6.67 -0.96 -5.23
C LEU A 3 -8.03 -1.60 -5.02
N THR A 4 -8.30 -2.70 -5.74
CA THR A 4 -9.47 -3.54 -5.50
C THR A 4 -9.30 -4.32 -4.20
N GLU A 5 -10.39 -4.90 -3.68
CA GLU A 5 -10.35 -5.72 -2.47
C GLU A 5 -9.27 -6.82 -2.54
N THR A 6 -9.21 -7.56 -3.63
CA THR A 6 -8.20 -8.62 -3.85
C THR A 6 -6.77 -8.06 -3.87
N GLN A 7 -6.56 -6.92 -4.52
CA GLN A 7 -5.25 -6.26 -4.56
C GLN A 7 -4.85 -5.74 -3.18
N ALA A 8 -5.80 -5.21 -2.41
CA ALA A 8 -5.56 -4.72 -1.07
C ALA A 8 -5.23 -5.85 -0.09
N GLU A 9 -5.86 -7.02 -0.24
CA GLU A 9 -5.49 -8.21 0.53
C GLU A 9 -4.08 -8.69 0.20
N ALA A 10 -3.72 -8.79 -1.08
CA ALA A 10 -2.38 -9.19 -1.48
C ALA A 10 -1.30 -8.18 -1.02
N ALA A 11 -1.61 -6.88 -1.13
CA ALA A 11 -0.78 -5.81 -0.60
C ALA A 11 -0.61 -5.93 0.91
N LYS A 12 -1.70 -6.18 1.66
CA LYS A 12 -1.66 -6.41 3.11
C LYS A 12 -0.78 -7.60 3.48
N GLN A 13 -0.89 -8.72 2.77
CA GLN A 13 -0.03 -9.89 3.01
C GLN A 13 1.45 -9.58 2.71
N THR A 14 1.72 -8.77 1.68
CA THR A 14 3.07 -8.42 1.27
C THR A 14 3.73 -7.38 2.18
N LEU A 15 2.99 -6.32 2.57
CA LEU A 15 3.46 -5.31 3.52
C LEU A 15 3.47 -5.81 4.97
N GLY A 16 2.54 -6.69 5.32
CA GLY A 16 2.17 -6.94 6.72
C GLY A 16 1.41 -5.77 7.37
N ALA A 17 0.82 -4.87 6.57
CA ALA A 17 0.11 -3.69 7.06
C ALA A 17 -1.31 -3.62 6.48
N ASP A 18 -2.27 -3.25 7.32
CA ASP A 18 -3.66 -3.09 6.91
C ASP A 18 -3.88 -1.82 6.09
N PRO A 19 -4.70 -1.87 5.02
CA PRO A 19 -5.12 -0.68 4.31
C PRO A 19 -5.96 0.23 5.22
N ILE A 20 -5.77 1.54 5.09
CA ILE A 20 -6.61 2.51 5.78
C ILE A 20 -7.99 2.49 5.09
N PRO A 21 -9.08 2.22 5.84
CA PRO A 21 -10.42 2.21 5.25
C PRO A 21 -10.81 3.61 4.79
N GLU A 22 -11.49 3.69 3.65
CA GLU A 22 -11.91 4.96 3.04
C GLU A 22 -12.89 5.77 3.90
N ASP A 23 -13.64 5.10 4.78
CA ASP A 23 -14.53 5.71 5.76
C ASP A 23 -13.78 6.37 6.94
N HIS A 24 -12.47 6.12 7.07
CA HIS A 24 -11.69 6.71 8.15
C HIS A 24 -11.47 8.21 7.91
N PRO A 25 -11.64 9.09 8.92
CA PRO A 25 -11.44 10.53 8.75
C PRO A 25 -10.03 10.88 8.24
N VAL A 26 -9.02 10.07 8.58
CA VAL A 26 -7.67 10.23 8.03
C VAL A 26 -7.61 9.95 6.53
N ALA A 27 -8.35 8.96 6.02
CA ALA A 27 -8.35 8.63 4.59
C ALA A 27 -8.92 9.76 3.75
N VAL A 28 -9.96 10.44 4.25
CA VAL A 28 -10.54 11.63 3.63
C VAL A 28 -9.49 12.74 3.54
N GLN A 29 -8.80 13.03 4.65
CA GLN A 29 -7.79 14.10 4.70
C GLN A 29 -6.56 13.80 3.83
N LEU A 30 -6.09 12.56 3.83
CA LEU A 30 -5.03 12.09 2.97
C LEU A 30 -5.45 12.17 1.50
N SER A 31 -6.69 11.83 1.19
CA SER A 31 -7.21 11.92 -0.17
C SER A 31 -7.28 13.36 -0.68
N GLN A 32 -7.55 14.33 0.20
CA GLN A 32 -7.52 15.74 -0.16
C GLN A 32 -6.10 16.27 -0.39
N THR A 33 -5.10 15.68 0.26
CA THR A 33 -3.70 16.14 0.20
C THR A 33 -2.93 15.45 -0.94
N PHE A 34 -3.09 14.14 -1.08
CA PHE A 34 -2.33 13.29 -2.00
C PHE A 34 -3.17 12.77 -3.17
N GLY A 35 -4.49 12.97 -3.16
CA GLY A 35 -5.42 12.43 -4.17
C GLY A 35 -6.07 11.12 -3.75
N GLU A 36 -6.93 10.56 -4.59
CA GLU A 36 -7.60 9.29 -4.28
C GLU A 36 -6.65 8.08 -4.46
N HIS A 37 -6.11 7.60 -3.33
CA HIS A 37 -5.23 6.43 -3.28
C HIS A 37 -5.67 5.43 -2.20
N SER A 38 -5.29 4.16 -2.37
CA SER A 38 -5.29 3.21 -1.26
C SER A 38 -4.07 3.48 -0.38
N PHE A 39 -4.33 4.02 0.81
CA PHE A 39 -3.30 4.38 1.77
C PHE A 39 -3.03 3.22 2.72
N TYR A 40 -1.75 2.97 2.99
CA TYR A 40 -1.26 1.97 3.93
C TYR A 40 -0.42 2.65 4.99
N LEU A 41 -0.61 2.27 6.24
CA LEU A 41 0.12 2.86 7.36
C LEU A 41 1.03 1.80 7.99
N ASP A 42 2.32 2.08 8.00
CA ASP A 42 3.32 1.25 8.66
C ASP A 42 4.12 2.09 9.68
N ASN A 43 4.99 1.42 10.43
CA ASN A 43 5.98 2.01 11.32
C ASN A 43 6.84 3.10 10.66
N ASN A 44 7.08 3.02 9.34
CA ASN A 44 7.84 4.03 8.61
C ASN A 44 7.02 5.30 8.30
N GLY A 45 5.70 5.15 8.10
CA GLY A 45 4.84 6.24 7.68
C GLY A 45 3.72 5.78 6.76
N LEU A 46 3.34 6.67 5.86
CA LEU A 46 2.24 6.49 4.92
C LEU A 46 2.76 6.04 3.55
N LEU A 47 2.25 4.91 3.11
CA LEU A 47 2.59 4.31 1.83
C LEU A 47 1.38 4.24 0.91
N VAL A 48 1.64 4.32 -0.38
CA VAL A 48 0.64 4.18 -1.44
C VAL A 48 1.19 3.32 -2.56
N PHE A 49 0.30 2.60 -3.23
CA PHE A 49 0.63 1.89 -4.45
C PHE A 49 0.33 2.77 -5.65
N GLU A 50 1.31 2.87 -6.54
CA GLU A 50 1.19 3.61 -7.80
C GLU A 50 1.62 2.73 -8.98
N PRO A 51 0.90 2.81 -10.11
CA PRO A 51 1.20 1.99 -11.27
C PRO A 51 2.56 2.39 -11.84
N THR A 52 3.37 1.39 -12.21
CA THR A 52 4.66 1.68 -12.80
C THR A 52 4.49 2.22 -14.21
N LYS A 53 5.38 3.13 -14.63
CA LYS A 53 5.34 3.68 -16.00
C LYS A 53 5.69 2.63 -17.05
N GLU A 54 6.48 1.63 -16.68
CA GLU A 54 6.92 0.55 -17.56
C GLU A 54 5.80 -0.48 -17.76
N ASP A 55 5.03 -0.76 -16.72
CA ASP A 55 4.00 -1.78 -16.73
C ASP A 55 2.79 -1.35 -15.85
N PRO A 56 1.63 -1.03 -16.47
CA PRO A 56 0.44 -0.61 -15.72
C PRO A 56 -0.24 -1.77 -14.98
N ALA A 57 0.14 -3.02 -15.28
CA ALA A 57 -0.26 -4.20 -14.52
C ALA A 57 0.59 -4.40 -13.26
N LYS A 58 1.59 -3.55 -13.01
CA LYS A 58 2.37 -3.57 -11.77
C LYS A 58 2.24 -2.26 -11.03
N ALA A 59 2.09 -2.34 -9.72
CA ALA A 59 2.12 -1.19 -8.83
C ALA A 59 3.35 -1.24 -7.92
N GLY A 60 4.17 -0.20 -7.97
CA GLY A 60 5.24 0.01 -6.99
C GLY A 60 4.66 0.61 -5.72
N LEU A 61 5.19 0.21 -4.57
CA LEU A 61 4.88 0.84 -3.29
C LEU A 61 5.80 2.05 -3.09
N PHE A 62 5.19 3.20 -2.77
CA PHE A 62 5.89 4.46 -2.53
C PHE A 62 5.58 5.00 -1.14
N LEU A 63 6.63 5.39 -0.41
CA LEU A 63 6.49 6.16 0.83
C LEU A 63 6.28 7.63 0.47
N ILE A 64 5.11 8.18 0.80
CA ILE A 64 4.73 9.56 0.45
C ILE A 64 4.68 10.48 1.66
N ALA A 65 4.59 9.93 2.87
CA ALA A 65 4.75 10.68 4.10
C ALA A 65 5.46 9.82 5.14
N ALA A 66 6.34 10.43 5.92
CA ALA A 66 7.01 9.76 7.04
C ALA A 66 6.51 10.34 8.36
N TRP A 67 6.56 9.54 9.43
CA TRP A 67 6.29 10.06 10.77
C TRP A 67 7.34 11.11 11.13
N THR A 68 6.89 12.32 11.45
CA THR A 68 7.78 13.43 11.85
C THR A 68 8.02 13.49 13.34
N ASP A 69 7.27 12.71 14.12
CA ASP A 69 7.26 12.72 15.57
C ASP A 69 7.40 11.30 16.12
N GLU A 70 8.08 11.15 17.27
CA GLU A 70 8.32 9.87 17.92
C GLU A 70 7.01 9.20 18.39
N ASP A 71 5.99 9.99 18.72
CA ASP A 71 4.65 9.50 19.07
C ASP A 71 3.82 9.08 17.85
N LYS A 72 4.32 9.24 16.62
CA LYS A 72 3.59 8.92 15.37
C LYS A 72 2.21 9.59 15.30
N LYS A 73 2.14 10.84 15.72
CA LYS A 73 0.90 11.65 15.68
C LYS A 73 0.81 12.51 14.43
N GLU A 74 1.94 12.78 13.79
CA GLU A 74 2.04 13.69 12.65
C GLU A 74 2.80 13.04 11.50
N LEU A 75 2.19 13.10 10.31
CA LEU A 75 2.80 12.67 9.05
C LEU A 75 3.27 13.89 8.28
N GLY A 76 4.57 13.93 7.99
CA GLY A 76 5.16 14.94 7.11
C GLY A 76 5.16 14.44 5.68
N GLY A 77 4.44 15.13 4.78
CA GLY A 77 4.48 14.85 3.36
C GLY A 77 5.91 15.00 2.82
N ILE A 78 6.42 13.95 2.19
CA ILE A 78 7.77 13.90 1.60
C ILE A 78 7.66 13.71 0.08
N GLN A 79 8.79 13.84 -0.61
CA GLN A 79 8.85 13.38 -2.00
C GLN A 79 8.62 11.86 -2.05
N PRO A 80 7.76 11.34 -2.94
CA PRO A 80 7.48 9.91 -3.05
C PRO A 80 8.76 9.11 -3.24
N GLN A 81 9.05 8.20 -2.31
CA GLN A 81 10.23 7.34 -2.39
C GLN A 81 9.82 5.92 -2.78
N PRO A 82 10.36 5.38 -3.89
CA PRO A 82 10.08 4.00 -4.27
C PRO A 82 10.67 3.06 -3.24
N THR A 83 9.89 2.06 -2.84
CA THR A 83 10.36 0.95 -2.03
C THR A 83 10.74 -0.23 -2.92
N ASN A 84 11.28 -1.30 -2.31
CA ASN A 84 11.60 -2.53 -3.03
C ASN A 84 10.40 -3.48 -3.17
N ILE A 85 9.18 -3.00 -2.88
CA ILE A 85 7.94 -3.77 -2.97
C ILE A 85 7.20 -3.38 -4.25
N VAL A 86 6.90 -4.39 -5.06
CA VAL A 86 6.09 -4.27 -6.27
C VAL A 86 4.98 -5.31 -6.21
N LEU A 87 3.75 -4.87 -6.42
CA LEU A 87 2.56 -5.70 -6.47
C LEU A 87 2.15 -5.92 -7.93
N ASP A 88 1.89 -7.16 -8.28
CA ASP A 88 1.27 -7.49 -9.57
C ASP A 88 -0.25 -7.31 -9.44
N LEU A 89 -0.82 -6.42 -10.26
CA LEU A 89 -2.23 -6.03 -10.24
C LEU A 89 -3.10 -6.98 -11.05
N GLU A 90 -2.53 -7.66 -12.05
CA GLU A 90 -3.21 -8.68 -12.86
C GLU A 90 -3.31 -9.99 -12.10
N ASN A 91 -2.25 -10.35 -11.37
CA ASN A 91 -2.21 -11.49 -10.49
C ASN A 91 -1.77 -11.09 -9.08
N PRO A 92 -2.64 -10.41 -8.30
CA PRO A 92 -2.39 -10.04 -6.92
C PRO A 92 -2.48 -11.29 -6.03
N GLN A 93 -1.55 -12.21 -6.21
CA GLN A 93 -1.33 -13.31 -5.29
C GLN A 93 -0.31 -12.83 -4.26
N ALA A 94 -0.68 -12.92 -2.98
CA ALA A 94 0.31 -12.96 -1.92
C ALA A 94 1.35 -14.05 -2.27
N PRO A 95 2.65 -13.89 -1.94
CA PRO A 95 3.61 -14.97 -2.14
C PRO A 95 2.99 -16.23 -1.56
N GLU A 96 2.70 -17.19 -2.45
CA GLU A 96 1.86 -18.34 -2.10
C GLU A 96 2.40 -18.94 -0.80
N ALA A 97 1.63 -18.83 0.29
CA ALA A 97 1.84 -19.74 1.41
C ALA A 97 1.83 -21.12 0.78
N PRO A 98 2.88 -21.94 0.95
CA PRO A 98 3.06 -23.15 0.17
C PRO A 98 1.75 -23.91 0.19
N GLN A 99 1.08 -23.97 -0.96
CA GLN A 99 -0.18 -24.69 -1.07
C GLN A 99 0.12 -26.06 -0.46
N PRO A 100 -0.64 -26.54 0.55
CA PRO A 100 -0.45 -27.90 1.02
C PRO A 100 -0.70 -28.76 -0.21
N ASN A 101 0.40 -29.26 -0.78
CA ASN A 101 0.39 -30.07 -1.98
C ASN A 101 -0.52 -31.23 -1.63
N GLY A 102 -1.75 -31.15 -2.14
CA GLY A 102 -2.83 -32.03 -1.77
C GLY A 102 -2.42 -33.42 -2.20
N ALA A 103 -2.03 -34.23 -1.21
CA ALA A 103 -1.89 -35.66 -1.38
C ALA A 103 -3.25 -36.23 -1.85
N ALA A 104 -3.27 -36.82 -3.03
CA ALA A 104 -4.08 -38.01 -3.38
C ALA A 104 -3.56 -38.59 -4.70
#